data_AF-G2QJA4-F1
#
_entry.id   AF-G2QJA4-F1
#
_cell.length_a   1.000
_cell.length_b   1.000
_cell.length_c   1.000
_cell.angle_alpha   90.00
_cell.angle_beta   90.00
_cell.angle_gamma   90.00
#
_symmetry.space_group_name_H-M   'P 1'
#
loop_
_entity.id
_entity.type
_entity.pdbx_description
1 polymer ?
#
loop_
_entity_poly.entity_id
_entity_poly.type
_entity_poly.pdbx_seq_one_letter_code
_entity_poly.pdbx_strand_id
1 'polypeptide(L)' 'YPDNILISSKTIDEHRKYVKVVLDTLYIYKLLVNEEKSKFYVRKTVFSGYKISLGQIRIEPLNVKAIKNWL' A
#
# COMPACT_ATOMS: atom_id res chain seq x y z
N TYR A 1 -6.70 7.05 -9.85
CA TYR A 1 -5.90 6.64 -8.68
C TYR A 1 -4.80 5.67 -9.15
N PRO A 2 -3.74 6.12 -9.84
CA PRO A 2 -2.80 5.22 -10.52
C PRO A 2 -1.40 5.07 -9.87
N ASP A 3 -1.04 5.88 -8.88
CA ASP A 3 0.38 6.03 -8.50
C ASP A 3 0.85 5.20 -7.28
N ASN A 4 -0.08 4.52 -6.59
CA ASN A 4 0.24 3.76 -5.38
C ASN A 4 0.19 2.25 -5.66
N ILE A 5 1.21 1.51 -5.21
CA ILE A 5 1.31 0.06 -5.34
C ILE A 5 1.17 -0.60 -3.97
N LEU A 6 0.35 -1.65 -3.88
CA LEU A 6 0.23 -2.49 -2.69
C LEU A 6 0.77 -3.89 -2.99
N ILE A 7 1.68 -4.36 -2.14
CA ILE A 7 2.25 -5.71 -2.21
C ILE A 7 1.79 -6.49 -0.97
N SER A 8 1.24 -7.68 -1.17
CA SER A 8 0.85 -8.58 -0.07
C SER A 8 1.31 -10.01 -0.35
N SER A 9 1.68 -10.74 0.69
CA SER A 9 2.16 -12.13 0.59
C SER A 9 1.89 -12.87 1.89
N LYS A 10 1.98 -14.20 1.87
CA LYS A 10 1.70 -15.04 3.04
C LYS A 10 2.89 -15.14 3.98
N THR A 11 4.10 -15.22 3.44
CA THR A 11 5.34 -15.33 4.21
C THR A 11 6.25 -14.13 3.96
N ILE A 12 7.22 -13.93 4.87
CA ILE A 12 8.21 -12.86 4.78
C ILE A 12 9.18 -13.06 3.62
N ASP A 13 9.55 -14.32 3.32
CA ASP A 13 10.47 -14.66 2.25
C ASP A 13 9.85 -14.40 0.88
N GLU A 14 8.58 -14.80 0.69
CA GLU A 14 7.80 -14.41 -0.48
C GLU A 14 7.68 -12.90 -0.59
N HIS A 15 7.42 -12.21 0.53
CA HIS A 15 7.27 -10.75 0.55
C HIS A 15 8.53 -10.06 0.02
N ARG A 16 9.70 -10.48 0.53
CA ARG A 16 10.99 -9.91 0.13
C ARG A 16 11.24 -10.11 -1.35
N LYS A 17 10.91 -11.30 -1.89
CA LYS A 17 11.03 -11.59 -3.32
C LYS A 17 10.13 -10.67 -4.15
N TYR A 18 8.87 -10.49 -3.76
CA TYR A 18 7.94 -9.64 -4.49
C TYR A 18 8.31 -8.16 -4.42
N VAL A 19 8.68 -7.66 -3.24
CA VAL A 19 9.16 -6.28 -3.06
C VAL A 19 10.35 -6.02 -3.98
N LYS A 20 11.32 -6.94 -4.01
CA LYS A 20 12.49 -6.82 -4.90
C LYS A 20 12.08 -6.74 -6.38
N VAL A 21 11.23 -7.67 -6.85
CA VAL A 21 10.79 -7.70 -8.25
C VAL A 21 10.07 -6.39 -8.63
N VAL A 22 9.20 -5.87 -7.76
CA VAL A 22 8.49 -4.62 -8.03
C VAL A 22 9.46 -3.44 -8.07
N LEU A 23 10.38 -3.31 -7.11
CA LEU A 23 11.36 -2.22 -7.10
C LEU A 23 12.29 -2.28 -8.32
N ASP A 24 12.78 -3.47 -8.67
CA ASP A 24 13.62 -3.69 -9.86
C ASP A 24 12.84 -3.28 -11.14
N THR A 25 11.55 -3.61 -11.22
CA THR A 25 10.68 -3.21 -12.34
C THR A 25 10.51 -1.69 -12.40
N LEU A 26 10.20 -1.04 -11.28
CA LEU A 26 10.05 0.42 -11.22
C LEU A 26 11.34 1.12 -11.66
N TYR A 27 12.49 0.59 -11.26
CA TYR A 27 13.79 1.08 -11.67
C TYR A 27 14.01 0.98 -13.19
N ILE A 28 13.68 -0.16 -13.80
CA ILE A 28 13.78 -0.37 -15.27
C ILE A 28 12.96 0.68 -16.03
N TYR A 29 11.75 0.98 -15.55
CA TYR A 29 10.87 1.98 -16.15
C TYR A 29 11.17 3.43 -15.71
N LYS A 30 12.27 3.66 -14.97
CA LYS A 30 12.69 4.98 -14.46
C LYS A 30 11.61 5.67 -13.62
N LEU A 31 10.81 4.90 -12.90
CA LEU A 31 9.81 5.40 -11.97
C LEU A 31 10.46 5.62 -10.60
N LEU A 32 10.18 6.77 -9.99
CA LEU A 32 10.69 7.11 -8.66
C LEU A 32 9.77 6.56 -7.57
N VAL A 33 10.37 6.01 -6.53
CA VAL A 33 9.67 5.60 -5.31
C VAL A 33 9.92 6.66 -4.25
N ASN A 34 8.84 7.19 -3.67
CA ASN A 34 8.94 8.12 -2.55
C ASN A 34 9.18 7.33 -1.25
N GLU A 35 10.39 7.39 -0.72
CA GLU A 35 10.78 6.66 0.50
C GLU A 35 9.96 7.11 1.73
N GLU A 36 9.76 8.41 1.92
CA GLU A 36 9.01 8.97 3.06
C GLU A 36 7.56 8.49 3.11
N LYS A 37 6.95 8.27 1.95
CA LYS A 37 5.55 7.81 1.83
C LYS A 37 5.42 6.29 1.74
N SER A 38 6.53 5.58 1.50
CA SER A 38 6.52 4.13 1.33
C SER A 38 6.57 3.42 2.68
N LYS A 39 5.79 2.34 2.81
CA LYS A 39 5.76 1.51 4.02
C LYS A 39 6.07 0.07 3.62
N PHE A 40 7.16 -0.47 4.16
CA PHE A 40 7.60 -1.84 3.89
C PHE A 40 7.44 -2.73 5.13
N TYR A 41 7.19 -4.02 4.90
CA TYR A 41 7.15 -5.05 5.94
C TYR A 41 6.16 -4.78 7.09
N VAL A 42 5.04 -4.12 6.81
CA VAL A 42 3.99 -3.83 7.80
C VAL A 42 2.87 -4.87 7.76
N ARG A 43 2.32 -5.21 8.94
CA ARG A 43 1.16 -6.12 9.06
C ARG A 43 -0.18 -5.42 8.82
N LYS A 44 -0.20 -4.09 8.92
CA LYS A 44 -1.37 -3.24 8.73
C LYS A 44 -0.95 -1.95 8.04
N THR A 45 -1.73 -1.50 7.07
CA THR A 45 -1.50 -0.22 6.40
C THR A 45 -2.82 0.42 5.99
N VAL A 46 -2.79 1.70 5.65
CA VAL A 46 -3.91 2.38 4.99
C VAL A 46 -3.52 2.56 3.54
N PHE A 47 -4.35 2.06 2.64
CA PHE A 47 -4.16 2.17 1.20
C PHE A 47 -5.45 2.69 0.58
N SER A 48 -5.38 3.83 -0.09
CA SER A 48 -6.53 4.44 -0.79
C SER A 48 -7.77 4.65 0.08
N GLY A 49 -7.59 4.95 1.37
CA GLY A 49 -8.72 5.11 2.29
C GLY A 49 -9.27 3.83 2.91
N TYR A 50 -8.62 2.69 2.64
CA TYR A 50 -8.96 1.42 3.25
C TYR A 50 -7.84 0.99 4.20
N LYS A 51 -8.22 0.61 5.41
CA LYS A 51 -7.36 -0.11 6.34
C LYS A 51 -7.24 -1.54 5.86
N ILE A 52 -6.01 -1.96 5.59
CA ILE A 52 -5.68 -3.33 5.22
C ILE A 52 -4.93 -3.95 6.39
N SER A 53 -5.37 -5.13 6.80
CA SER A 53 -4.77 -5.93 7.87
C SER A 53 -4.89 -7.41 7.54
N LEU A 54 -4.23 -8.27 8.33
CA LEU A 54 -4.27 -9.72 8.12
C LEU A 54 -5.72 -10.23 8.02
N GLY A 55 -6.12 -10.68 6.83
CA GLY A 55 -7.45 -11.23 6.56
C GLY A 55 -8.62 -10.24 6.61
N GLN A 56 -8.38 -8.93 6.74
CA GLN A 56 -9.46 -7.93 6.84
C GLN A 56 -9.13 -6.64 6.08
N ILE A 57 -10.12 -6.15 5.32
CA ILE A 57 -10.13 -4.82 4.71
C ILE A 57 -11.27 -4.04 5.35
N ARG A 58 -11.00 -2.84 5.86
CA ARG A 58 -12.00 -1.93 6.44
C ARG A 58 -11.89 -0.56 5.80
N ILE A 59 -12.99 0.17 5.67
CA ILE A 59 -12.94 1.58 5.26
C ILE A 59 -12.35 2.39 6.42
N GLU A 60 -11.40 3.28 6.15
CA GLU A 60 -10.86 4.16 7.19
C GLU A 60 -11.90 5.24 7.57
N PRO A 61 -12.16 5.43 8.87
CA PRO A 61 -13.20 6.36 9.35
C PRO A 61 -13.01 7.82 8.91
N LEU A 62 -11.76 8.24 8.68
CA LEU A 62 -11.43 9.59 8.23
C LEU A 62 -12.01 9.90 6.84
N ASN A 63 -12.06 8.92 5.95
CA ASN A 63 -12.69 9.07 4.65
C ASN A 63 -14.22 9.18 4.76
N VAL A 64 -14.82 8.46 5.71
CA VAL A 64 -16.27 8.56 5.97
C VAL A 64 -16.63 9.95 6.49
N LYS A 65 -15.78 10.58 7.31
CA LYS A 65 -15.98 11.94 7.81
C LYS A 65 -15.85 13.00 6.70
N ALA A 66 -14.89 12.81 5.78
CA ALA A 66 -14.78 13.67 4.60
C ALA A 66 -16.03 13.59 3.72
N ILE A 67 -16.56 12.39 3.44
CA ILE A 67 -17.81 12.22 2.67
C ILE A 67 -19.01 12.83 3.41
N LYS A 68 -19.09 12.67 4.74
CA LYS A 68 -20.19 13.24 5.55
C LYS A 68 -20.16 14.77 5.64
N ASN A 69 -18.99 15.39 5.55
CA ASN A 69 -18.82 16.85 5.62
C ASN A 69 -18.91 17.54 4.24
N TRP A 70 -19.17 16.78 3.18
CA TRP A 70 -19.43 17.30 1.83
C TRP A 70 -20.90 17.66 1.60
N LEU A 71 -21.79 17.37 2.57
CA LEU A 71 -23.20 17.77 2.59
C LEU A 71 -23.42 19.00 3.47
#